data_AF-A0A151JVD5-F1
#
_entry.id   AF-A0A151JVD5-F1
#
_cell.length_a   1.000
_cell.length_b   1.000
_cell.length_c   1.000
_cell.angle_alpha   90.00
_cell.angle_beta   90.00
_cell.angle_gamma   90.00
#
_symmetry.space_group_name_H-M   'P 1'
#
loop_
_entity.id
_entity.type
_entity.pdbx_description
1 polymer ?
#
loop_
_entity_poly.entity_id
_entity_poly.type
_entity_poly.pdbx_seq_one_letter_code
_entity_poly.pdbx_strand_id
1 'polypeptide(L)'
;MSQLEGWTHMCGMEMVKCNKCNYYVAVEEEETKKSDKKSKKFEKAILAREIRATLMSIQKYDDERVQKKILRRFKKWFKTRSSHDNFTKEHFLILWKIFFDFICIETNLLIQEELVKLFSELVHCLKTRETIILYITCALQTFATKC
;
A
#
# COMPACT_ATOMS: atom_id res chain seq x y z
N MET A 1 -32.44 -46.03 8.42
CA MET A 1 -31.30 -46.79 8.97
C MET A 1 -30.16 -46.74 7.96
N SER A 2 -29.11 -45.98 8.28
CA SER A 2 -27.69 -46.28 7.98
C SER A 2 -26.88 -45.04 8.37
N GLN A 3 -26.18 -45.15 9.51
CA GLN A 3 -25.10 -44.29 9.94
C GLN A 3 -23.98 -44.27 8.88
N LEU A 4 -23.14 -43.23 8.89
CA LEU A 4 -21.68 -43.21 8.66
C LEU A 4 -21.27 -41.71 8.66
N GLU A 5 -20.87 -41.17 9.81
CA GLU A 5 -19.47 -41.06 10.25
C GLU A 5 -18.74 -39.87 9.61
N GLY A 6 -18.45 -38.87 10.46
CA GLY A 6 -17.61 -37.75 10.09
C GLY A 6 -16.15 -38.18 9.90
N TRP A 7 -15.48 -37.55 8.95
CA TRP A 7 -14.04 -37.55 8.82
C TRP A 7 -13.55 -36.12 8.58
N THR A 8 -12.60 -35.68 9.39
CA THR A 8 -11.80 -34.47 9.20
C THR A 8 -10.39 -34.84 8.71
N HIS A 9 -9.76 -33.89 7.99
CA HIS A 9 -8.38 -33.82 7.43
C HIS A 9 -8.18 -34.47 6.04
N MET A 10 -7.63 -33.81 5.01
CA MET A 10 -6.69 -32.67 4.90
C MET A 10 -7.05 -31.76 3.69
N CYS A 11 -6.82 -30.45 3.83
CA CYS A 11 -7.09 -29.37 2.85
C CYS A 11 -8.58 -29.13 2.57
N GLY A 12 -9.16 -28.07 3.13
CA GLY A 12 -10.59 -27.73 3.06
C GLY A 12 -11.11 -27.43 1.65
N MET A 13 -11.20 -28.46 0.80
CA MET A 13 -11.90 -28.43 -0.49
C MET A 13 -13.15 -29.30 -0.39
N GLU A 14 -14.31 -28.67 -0.49
CA GLU A 14 -15.56 -29.41 -0.72
C GLU A 14 -15.58 -29.89 -2.18
N MET A 15 -15.67 -31.21 -2.36
CA MET A 15 -15.87 -31.81 -3.68
C MET A 15 -17.32 -32.23 -3.83
N VAL A 16 -18.01 -31.66 -4.82
CA VAL A 16 -19.39 -32.04 -5.16
C VAL A 16 -19.37 -33.09 -6.26
N LYS A 17 -20.11 -34.19 -6.06
CA LYS A 17 -20.20 -35.31 -7.01
C LYS A 17 -21.27 -35.03 -8.06
N CYS A 18 -20.90 -34.99 -9.34
CA CYS A 18 -21.86 -34.89 -10.45
C CYS A 18 -22.60 -36.24 -10.63
N ASN A 19 -23.93 -36.24 -10.53
CA ASN A 19 -24.74 -37.47 -10.65
C ASN A 19 -24.83 -38.08 -12.06
N LYS A 20 -24.10 -37.56 -13.04
CA LYS A 20 -24.16 -38.02 -14.44
C LYS A 20 -22.83 -38.51 -15.00
N CYS A 21 -21.72 -38.14 -14.39
CA CYS A 21 -20.39 -38.63 -14.75
C CYS A 21 -19.51 -38.58 -13.49
N ASN A 22 -18.82 -39.67 -13.18
CA ASN A 22 -17.93 -39.82 -12.01
C ASN A 22 -16.68 -38.92 -12.11
N TYR A 23 -16.85 -37.61 -12.27
CA TYR A 23 -15.79 -36.62 -12.30
C TYR A 23 -15.97 -35.64 -11.15
N TYR A 24 -14.91 -35.47 -10.37
CA TYR A 24 -14.85 -34.53 -9.26
C TYR A 24 -14.37 -33.17 -9.79
N VAL A 25 -15.17 -32.12 -9.60
CA VAL A 25 -14.80 -30.74 -9.96
C VAL A 25 -14.45 -29.99 -8.68
N ALA A 26 -13.25 -29.42 -8.61
CA ALA A 26 -12.87 -28.50 -7.54
C ALA A 26 -13.71 -27.22 -7.65
N VAL A 27 -14.46 -26.89 -6.61
CA VAL A 27 -15.15 -25.60 -6.50
C VAL A 27 -14.15 -24.62 -5.87
N GLU A 28 -13.48 -23.82 -6.69
CA GLU A 28 -12.73 -22.68 -6.15
C GLU A 28 -13.71 -21.57 -5.72
N GLU A 29 -13.56 -21.09 -4.49
CA GLU A 29 -14.20 -19.87 -3.98
C GLU A 29 -13.77 -18.64 -4.80
N GLU A 30 -14.46 -18.37 -5.91
CA GLU A 30 -14.16 -17.24 -6.79
C GLU A 30 -14.72 -15.89 -6.28
N GLU A 31 -15.79 -15.92 -5.47
CA GLU A 31 -16.52 -14.70 -5.08
C GLU A 31 -15.81 -13.90 -3.98
N THR A 32 -15.17 -14.58 -3.02
CA THR A 32 -14.38 -13.96 -1.94
C THR A 32 -13.08 -13.33 -2.47
N LYS A 33 -12.40 -13.99 -3.43
CA LYS A 33 -11.20 -13.44 -4.08
C LYS A 33 -11.48 -12.19 -4.91
N LYS A 34 -12.65 -12.09 -5.56
CA LYS A 34 -13.04 -10.91 -6.38
C LYS A 34 -13.38 -9.68 -5.53
N SER A 35 -14.07 -9.86 -4.40
CA SER A 35 -14.43 -8.75 -3.49
C SER A 35 -13.20 -8.16 -2.78
N ASP A 36 -12.28 -9.01 -2.32
CA ASP A 36 -11.00 -8.59 -1.71
C ASP A 36 -10.08 -7.85 -2.68
N LYS A 37 -10.02 -8.30 -3.94
CA LYS A 37 -9.22 -7.64 -4.97
C LYS A 37 -9.75 -6.24 -5.29
N LYS A 38 -11.07 -6.05 -5.24
CA LYS A 38 -11.73 -4.75 -5.43
C LYS A 38 -11.45 -3.81 -4.26
N SER A 39 -11.51 -4.28 -3.01
CA SER A 39 -11.23 -3.46 -1.82
C SER A 39 -9.78 -2.98 -1.77
N LYS A 40 -8.81 -3.88 -2.02
CA LYS A 40 -7.37 -3.52 -2.07
C LYS A 40 -7.04 -2.53 -3.18
N LYS A 41 -7.74 -2.60 -4.33
CA LYS A 41 -7.59 -1.61 -5.41
C LYS A 41 -8.09 -0.23 -4.98
N PHE A 42 -9.22 -0.18 -4.27
CA PHE A 42 -9.81 1.06 -3.78
C PHE A 42 -8.93 1.71 -2.70
N GLU A 43 -8.40 0.94 -1.74
CA GLU A 43 -7.46 1.43 -0.73
C GLU A 43 -6.22 2.09 -1.36
N LYS A 44 -5.61 1.42 -2.33
CA LYS A 44 -4.45 1.95 -3.07
C LYS A 44 -4.77 3.26 -3.77
N ALA A 45 -5.97 3.38 -4.36
CA ALA A 45 -6.41 4.59 -5.02
C ALA A 45 -6.59 5.75 -4.03
N ILE A 46 -7.15 5.47 -2.85
CA ILE A 46 -7.28 6.46 -1.77
C ILE A 46 -5.90 6.92 -1.31
N LEU A 47 -5.01 5.99 -1.00
CA LEU A 47 -3.64 6.28 -0.58
C LEU A 47 -2.93 7.21 -1.59
N ALA A 48 -2.98 6.83 -2.87
CA ALA A 48 -2.38 7.62 -3.93
C ALA A 48 -3.00 9.03 -4.03
N ARG A 49 -4.31 9.15 -3.84
CA ARG A 49 -5.03 10.43 -3.86
C ARG A 49 -4.60 11.32 -2.69
N GLU A 50 -4.53 10.77 -1.47
CA GLU A 50 -4.14 11.49 -0.26
C GLU A 50 -2.71 12.04 -0.35
N ILE A 51 -1.77 11.21 -0.78
CA ILE A 51 -0.36 11.61 -0.97
C ILE A 51 -0.27 12.73 -2.02
N ARG A 52 -0.87 12.54 -3.20
CA ARG A 52 -0.86 13.56 -4.28
C ARG A 52 -1.47 14.87 -3.82
N ALA A 53 -2.64 14.83 -3.18
CA ALA A 53 -3.31 16.04 -2.70
C ALA A 53 -2.42 16.80 -1.69
N THR A 54 -1.72 16.08 -0.82
CA THR A 54 -0.80 16.69 0.14
C THR A 54 0.38 17.35 -0.57
N LEU A 55 1.05 16.64 -1.49
CA LEU A 55 2.20 17.21 -2.19
C LEU A 55 1.82 18.40 -3.09
N MET A 56 0.73 18.29 -3.86
CA MET A 56 0.23 19.41 -4.68
C MET A 56 -0.17 20.62 -3.83
N SER A 57 -0.67 20.41 -2.61
CA SER A 57 -1.00 21.51 -1.71
C SER A 57 0.23 22.30 -1.28
N ILE A 58 1.41 21.69 -1.19
CA ILE A 58 2.66 22.38 -0.85
C ILE A 58 3.02 23.41 -1.92
N GLN A 59 2.86 23.06 -3.20
CA GLN A 59 3.14 23.96 -4.34
C GLN A 59 2.21 25.16 -4.39
N LYS A 60 0.98 25.01 -3.89
CA LYS A 60 -0.05 26.05 -3.96
C LYS A 60 0.21 27.20 -3.00
N TYR A 61 0.92 26.97 -1.90
CA TYR A 61 1.18 27.98 -0.89
C TYR A 61 2.62 28.46 -0.99
N ASP A 62 2.82 29.78 -1.06
CA ASP A 62 4.15 30.39 -1.05
C ASP A 62 4.70 30.61 0.38
N ASP A 63 3.80 30.64 1.38
CA ASP A 63 4.18 30.79 2.79
C ASP A 63 4.86 29.51 3.33
N GLU A 64 6.15 29.61 3.59
CA GLU A 64 6.99 28.56 4.18
C GLU A 64 6.41 27.98 5.49
N ARG A 65 5.76 28.81 6.32
CA ARG A 65 5.14 28.36 7.57
C ARG A 65 3.95 27.44 7.28
N VAL A 66 3.20 27.73 6.22
CA VAL A 66 2.08 26.90 5.77
C VAL A 66 2.60 25.59 5.18
N GLN A 67 3.61 25.65 4.31
CA GLN A 67 4.27 24.48 3.74
C GLN A 67 4.81 23.54 4.84
N LYS A 68 5.56 24.07 5.82
CA LYS A 68 6.06 23.31 6.97
C LYS A 68 4.93 22.69 7.80
N LYS A 69 3.81 23.38 7.96
CA LYS A 69 2.62 22.83 8.64
C LYS A 69 2.02 21.65 7.88
N ILE A 70 1.99 21.71 6.54
CA ILE A 70 1.52 20.60 5.68
C ILE A 70 2.47 19.40 5.80
N LEU A 71 3.79 19.61 5.70
CA LEU A 71 4.80 18.56 5.85
C LEU A 71 4.69 17.85 7.22
N ARG A 72 4.51 18.62 8.30
CA ARG A 72 4.29 18.07 9.66
C ARG A 72 3.01 17.23 9.74
N ARG A 73 1.92 17.68 9.10
CA ARG A 73 0.66 16.91 9.03
C ARG A 73 0.84 15.62 8.25
N PHE A 74 1.58 15.65 7.15
CA PHE A 74 1.89 14.46 6.37
C PHE A 74 2.69 13.44 7.19
N LYS A 75 3.75 13.88 7.89
CA LYS A 75 4.53 13.03 8.79
C LYS A 75 3.65 12.40 9.86
N LYS A 76 2.74 13.17 10.46
CA LYS A 76 1.78 12.68 11.46
C LYS A 76 0.83 11.64 10.87
N TRP A 77 0.25 11.92 9.70
CA TRP A 77 -0.62 10.99 8.98
C TRP A 77 0.11 9.67 8.68
N PHE A 78 1.35 9.75 8.18
CA PHE A 78 2.17 8.58 7.87
C PHE A 78 2.46 7.75 9.13
N LYS A 79 2.83 8.40 10.24
CA LYS A 79 3.07 7.76 11.54
C LYS A 79 1.82 7.09 12.11
N THR A 80 0.66 7.74 11.99
CA THR A 80 -0.60 7.14 12.42
C THR A 80 -0.91 5.91 11.58
N ARG A 81 -0.80 6.02 10.25
CA ARG A 81 -1.05 4.89 9.35
C ARG A 81 -0.08 3.74 9.58
N SER A 82 1.21 4.00 9.73
CA SER A 82 2.22 2.96 10.05
C SER A 82 1.98 2.26 11.38
N SER A 83 1.19 2.86 12.28
CA SER A 83 0.88 2.29 13.58
C SER A 83 -0.36 1.40 13.59
N HIS A 84 -1.30 1.62 12.66
CA HIS A 84 -2.58 0.90 12.58
C HIS A 84 -2.61 -0.10 11.41
N ASP A 85 -1.99 0.24 10.28
CA ASP A 85 -2.01 -0.56 9.06
C ASP A 85 -0.61 -1.07 8.72
N ASN A 86 -0.54 -2.32 8.26
CA ASN A 86 0.69 -2.87 7.71
C ASN A 86 0.87 -2.36 6.27
N PHE A 87 1.81 -1.43 6.08
CA PHE A 87 2.22 -1.01 4.74
C PHE A 87 2.71 -2.21 3.93
N THR A 88 2.11 -2.43 2.76
CA THR A 88 2.58 -3.44 1.80
C THR A 88 3.59 -2.83 0.84
N LYS A 89 4.24 -3.71 0.06
CA LYS A 89 5.17 -3.30 -1.00
C LYS A 89 4.52 -2.31 -1.97
N GLU A 90 3.28 -2.54 -2.39
CA GLU A 90 2.59 -1.66 -3.33
C GLU A 90 2.32 -0.27 -2.73
N HIS A 91 2.05 -0.19 -1.42
CA HIS A 91 1.87 1.10 -0.76
C HIS A 91 3.15 1.93 -0.79
N PHE A 92 4.30 1.32 -0.51
CA PHE A 92 5.59 2.02 -0.59
C PHE A 92 5.99 2.35 -2.03
N LEU A 93 5.74 1.48 -3.01
CA LEU A 93 5.97 1.80 -4.42
C LEU A 93 5.11 2.99 -4.88
N ILE A 94 3.84 3.06 -4.48
CA ILE A 94 2.96 4.20 -4.78
C ILE A 94 3.53 5.48 -4.15
N LEU A 95 3.91 5.42 -2.87
CA LEU A 95 4.47 6.54 -2.13
C LEU A 95 5.72 7.10 -2.81
N TRP A 96 6.70 6.23 -3.10
CA TRP A 96 7.95 6.63 -3.74
C TRP A 96 7.73 7.11 -5.17
N LYS A 97 6.85 6.47 -5.95
CA LYS A 97 6.55 6.92 -7.31
C LYS A 97 5.99 8.33 -7.33
N ILE A 98 5.01 8.61 -6.47
CA ILE A 98 4.42 9.95 -6.36
C ILE A 98 5.44 10.98 -5.90
N PHE A 99 6.32 10.62 -4.96
CA PHE A 99 7.40 11.49 -4.51
C PHE A 99 8.39 11.84 -5.62
N PHE A 100 8.91 10.85 -6.33
CA PHE A 100 9.85 11.09 -7.43
C PHE A 100 9.18 11.88 -8.56
N ASP A 101 7.94 11.55 -8.92
CA ASP A 101 7.15 12.34 -9.88
C ASP A 101 7.03 13.80 -9.46
N PHE A 102 6.80 14.04 -8.17
CA PHE A 102 6.69 15.38 -7.63
C PHE A 102 8.02 16.14 -7.66
N ILE A 103 9.12 15.53 -7.18
CA ILE A 103 10.45 16.15 -7.19
C ILE A 103 10.88 16.52 -8.60
N CYS A 104 10.57 15.69 -9.62
CA CYS A 104 10.89 15.99 -11.01
C CYS A 104 10.13 17.20 -11.58
N ILE A 105 8.95 17.52 -11.05
CA ILE A 105 8.09 18.63 -11.53
C ILE A 105 8.31 19.91 -10.72
N GLU A 106 8.65 19.78 -9.43
CA GLU A 106 8.91 20.91 -8.55
C GLU A 106 10.15 21.67 -9.01
N THR A 107 10.03 22.99 -9.17
CA THR A 107 11.15 23.84 -9.61
C THR A 107 11.81 24.58 -8.45
N ASN A 108 11.13 24.68 -7.31
CA ASN A 108 11.66 25.32 -6.11
C ASN A 108 12.56 24.35 -5.32
N LEU A 109 13.87 24.61 -5.35
CA LEU A 109 14.89 23.80 -4.67
C LEU A 109 14.69 23.70 -3.16
N LEU A 110 14.17 24.74 -2.48
CA LEU A 110 13.92 24.71 -1.05
C LEU A 110 12.81 23.71 -0.70
N ILE A 111 11.75 23.67 -1.53
CA ILE A 111 10.66 22.71 -1.39
C ILE A 111 11.17 21.29 -1.64
N GLN A 112 12.01 21.10 -2.66
CA GLN A 112 12.63 19.79 -2.93
C GLN A 112 13.46 19.30 -1.74
N GLU A 113 14.30 20.15 -1.16
CA GLU A 113 15.16 19.79 -0.01
C GLU A 113 14.32 19.40 1.22
N GLU A 114 13.33 20.21 1.58
CA GLU A 114 12.43 19.93 2.72
C GLU A 114 11.64 18.63 2.52
N LEU A 115 11.24 18.32 1.28
CA LEU A 115 10.56 17.06 0.95
C LEU A 115 11.50 15.86 1.00
N VAL A 116 12.70 15.96 0.44
CA VAL A 116 13.72 14.90 0.53
C VAL A 116 14.02 14.60 2.00
N LYS A 117 14.21 15.64 2.82
CA LYS A 117 14.40 15.50 4.26
C LYS A 117 13.22 14.81 4.92
N LEU A 118 11.99 15.27 4.68
CA LEU A 118 10.78 14.65 5.20
C LEU A 118 10.72 13.15 4.87
N PHE A 119 10.91 12.78 3.59
CA PHE A 119 10.85 11.39 3.14
C PHE A 119 11.96 10.55 3.78
N SER A 120 13.19 11.06 3.85
CA SER A 120 14.29 10.37 4.56
C SER A 120 13.95 10.07 6.02
N GLU A 121 13.19 10.95 6.70
CA GLU A 121 12.80 10.78 8.10
C GLU A 121 11.58 9.86 8.30
N LEU A 122 10.79 9.56 7.25
CA LEU A 122 9.61 8.67 7.37
C LEU A 122 10.00 7.25 7.77
N VAL A 123 11.22 6.81 7.44
CA VAL A 123 11.74 5.50 7.84
C VAL A 123 11.68 5.30 9.36
N HIS A 124 11.87 6.37 10.14
CA HIS A 124 11.81 6.33 11.60
C HIS A 124 10.38 6.20 12.16
N CYS A 125 9.36 6.30 11.30
CA CYS A 125 7.97 6.06 11.69
C CYS A 125 7.58 4.58 11.56
N LEU A 126 8.44 3.73 11.01
CA LEU A 126 8.21 2.30 10.82
C LEU A 126 8.73 1.52 12.04
N LYS A 127 8.00 0.49 12.46
CA LYS A 127 8.26 -0.21 13.73
C LYS A 127 9.18 -1.42 13.59
N THR A 128 9.18 -2.09 12.44
CA THR A 128 9.87 -3.37 12.28
C THR A 128 11.01 -3.25 11.28
N ARG A 129 12.05 -4.09 11.45
CA ARG A 129 13.17 -4.14 10.53
C ARG A 129 12.72 -4.51 9.12
N GLU A 130 11.77 -5.43 9.00
CA GLU A 130 11.24 -5.89 7.70
C GLU A 130 10.55 -4.76 6.96
N THR A 131 9.73 -3.96 7.65
CA THR A 131 9.02 -2.83 7.03
C THR A 131 9.99 -1.71 6.65
N ILE A 132 11.03 -1.45 7.45
CA ILE A 132 12.11 -0.51 7.12
C ILE A 132 12.87 -0.96 5.86
N ILE A 133 13.30 -2.22 5.81
CA ILE A 133 13.99 -2.77 4.63
C ILE A 133 13.09 -2.69 3.40
N LEU A 134 11.80 -3.00 3.54
CA LEU A 134 10.85 -2.93 2.44
C LEU A 134 10.68 -1.49 1.94
N TYR A 135 10.59 -0.51 2.84
CA TYR A 135 10.51 0.91 2.51
C TYR A 135 11.73 1.38 1.69
N ILE A 136 12.94 1.06 2.16
CA ILE A 136 14.20 1.42 1.48
C ILE A 136 14.31 0.69 0.13
N THR A 137 13.98 -0.60 0.09
CA THR A 137 14.01 -1.40 -1.15
C THR A 137 13.09 -0.81 -2.21
N CYS A 138 11.88 -0.40 -1.82
CA CYS A 138 10.94 0.25 -2.75
C CYS A 138 11.46 1.62 -3.22
N ALA A 139 12.19 2.36 -2.38
CA ALA A 139 12.83 3.62 -2.76
C ALA A 139 13.84 3.40 -3.89
N LEU A 140 14.76 2.46 -3.68
CA LEU A 140 15.81 2.11 -4.64
C LEU A 140 15.24 1.53 -5.94
N GLN A 141 14.24 0.64 -5.83
CA GLN A 141 13.54 0.10 -7.00
C GLN A 141 12.88 1.21 -7.82
N THR A 142 12.21 2.15 -7.16
CA THR A 142 11.55 3.25 -7.86
C THR A 142 12.58 4.17 -8.51
N PHE A 143 13.64 4.52 -7.79
CA PHE A 143 14.74 5.32 -8.30
C PHE A 143 15.35 4.71 -9.57
N ALA A 144 15.72 3.43 -9.56
CA ALA A 144 16.30 2.73 -10.70
C ALA A 144 15.37 2.60 -11.93
N THR A 145 14.06 2.87 -11.77
CA THR A 145 13.10 2.87 -12.88
C THR A 145 12.76 4.26 -13.41
N LYS A 146 13.10 5.30 -12.64
CA LYS A 146 12.71 6.70 -12.87
C LYS A 146 13.89 7.57 -13.25
N CYS A 147 15.08 7.20 -12.81
CA CYS A 147 16.36 7.86 -13.04
C CYS A 147 17.30 6.88 -13.75
#